data_AF-A0A1G5UPM0-F1
#
_entry.id   AF-A0A1G5UPM0-F1
#
_cell.length_a   1.000
_cell.length_b   1.000
_cell.length_c   1.000
_cell.angle_alpha   90.00
_cell.angle_beta   90.00
_cell.angle_gamma   90.00
#
_symmetry.space_group_name_H-M   'P 1'
#
loop_
_entity.id
_entity.type
_entity.pdbx_description
1 polymer ?
#
loop_
_entity_poly.entity_id
_entity_poly.type
_entity_poly.pdbx_seq_one_letter_code
_entity_poly.pdbx_strand_id
1 'polypeptide(L)'
;MTPHSVPDTAREARITTDPRYRALVRDRQRFSWTLTAITVIVYTSFISLIAFDKPLMAQPIAGGATSIAVVLGVAMLVGTVVICAVYVWRANGSYDARLAALLESIA
;
A
#
# COMPACT_ATOMS: atom_id res chain seq x y z
N MET A 1 -19.68 34.93 -6.97
CA MET A 1 -18.25 35.21 -6.69
C MET A 1 -18.00 34.91 -5.22
N THR A 2 -17.82 33.63 -4.86
CA THR A 2 -17.53 33.24 -3.48
C THR A 2 -16.10 33.66 -3.14
N PRO A 3 -15.84 34.27 -1.98
CA PRO A 3 -14.49 34.70 -1.61
C PRO A 3 -13.61 33.47 -1.36
N HIS A 4 -12.88 33.03 -2.39
CA HIS A 4 -11.71 32.17 -2.26
C HIS A 4 -10.55 32.98 -1.64
N SER A 5 -9.75 32.34 -0.79
CA SER A 5 -8.44 32.78 -0.22
C SER A 5 -8.42 33.50 1.14
N VAL A 6 -8.86 32.79 2.20
CA VAL A 6 -8.13 32.84 3.48
C VAL A 6 -6.86 31.98 3.29
N PRO A 7 -5.66 32.36 3.76
CA PRO A 7 -4.43 31.64 3.43
C PRO A 7 -4.41 30.23 4.04
N ASP A 8 -4.73 29.22 3.22
CA ASP A 8 -4.65 27.79 3.58
C ASP A 8 -3.26 27.41 4.10
N THR A 9 -2.21 28.06 3.59
CA THR A 9 -0.81 27.87 4.01
C THR A 9 -0.57 28.05 5.51
N ALA A 10 -1.26 29.01 6.16
CA ALA A 10 -1.07 29.26 7.59
C ALA A 10 -1.74 28.18 8.48
N ARG A 11 -2.84 27.60 7.99
CA ARG A 11 -3.51 26.46 8.64
C ARG A 11 -2.77 25.15 8.39
N GLU A 12 -2.34 24.91 7.16
CA GLU A 12 -1.47 23.79 6.77
C GLU A 12 -0.16 23.77 7.57
N ALA A 13 0.48 24.93 7.75
CA ALA A 13 1.71 25.06 8.52
C ALA A 13 1.50 24.68 10.00
N ARG A 14 0.37 25.07 10.61
CA ARG A 14 0.03 24.69 11.99
C ARG A 14 -0.28 23.19 12.13
N ILE A 15 -0.97 22.60 11.16
CA ILE A 15 -1.30 21.17 11.16
C ILE A 15 -0.04 20.33 10.99
N THR A 16 0.87 20.72 10.10
CA THR A 16 2.14 20.00 9.86
C THR A 16 3.16 20.11 10.99
N THR A 17 3.07 21.15 11.82
CA THR A 17 3.90 21.30 13.04
C THR A 17 3.32 20.57 14.26
N ASP A 18 2.04 20.17 14.24
CA ASP A 18 1.44 19.45 15.37
C ASP A 18 2.09 18.05 15.53
N PRO A 19 2.63 17.72 16.73
CA PRO A 19 3.22 16.42 16.99
C PRO A 19 2.25 15.25 16.80
N ARG A 20 0.93 15.45 16.97
CA ARG A 20 -0.09 14.42 16.69
C ARG A 20 -0.16 14.08 15.20
N TYR A 21 -0.13 15.09 14.32
CA TYR A 21 -0.11 14.88 12.87
C TYR A 21 1.16 14.15 12.44
N ARG A 22 2.32 14.55 12.97
CA ARG A 22 3.60 13.87 12.69
C ARG A 22 3.59 12.40 13.15
N ALA A 23 2.96 12.09 14.28
CA ALA A 23 2.80 10.70 14.75
C ALA A 23 1.94 9.86 13.79
N LEU A 24 0.80 10.39 13.30
CA LEU A 24 -0.02 9.73 12.27
C LEU A 24 0.80 9.41 11.02
N VAL A 25 1.50 10.42 10.49
CA VAL A 25 2.27 10.28 9.25
C VAL A 25 3.33 9.21 9.42
N ARG A 26 4.02 9.19 10.57
CA ARG A 26 5.08 8.22 10.84
C ARG A 26 4.56 6.78 10.95
N ASP A 27 3.40 6.58 11.57
CA ASP A 27 2.76 5.26 11.65
C ASP A 27 2.31 4.76 10.26
N ARG A 28 1.69 5.65 9.46
CA ARG A 28 1.30 5.34 8.09
C ARG A 28 2.52 4.99 7.22
N GLN A 29 3.59 5.75 7.37
CA GLN A 29 4.80 5.58 6.59
C GLN A 29 5.51 4.27 6.92
N ARG A 30 5.57 3.86 8.20
CA ARG A 30 6.10 2.54 8.58
C ARG A 30 5.32 1.41 7.93
N PHE A 31 3.99 1.49 7.96
CA PHE A 31 3.13 0.48 7.34
C PHE A 31 3.33 0.42 5.81
N SER A 32 3.33 1.58 5.14
CA SER A 32 3.64 1.65 3.70
C SER A 32 5.00 1.04 3.38
N TRP A 33 6.03 1.31 4.18
CA TRP A 33 7.36 0.71 4.00
C TRP A 33 7.36 -0.81 4.15
N THR A 34 6.60 -1.36 5.10
CA THR A 34 6.45 -2.81 5.25
C THR A 34 5.80 -3.42 4.00
N LEU A 35 4.73 -2.82 3.48
CA LEU A 35 4.06 -3.32 2.27
C LEU A 35 4.99 -3.23 1.04
N THR A 36 5.73 -2.13 0.90
CA THR A 36 6.75 -1.99 -0.15
C THR A 36 7.80 -3.09 -0.06
N ALA A 37 8.33 -3.36 1.14
CA ALA A 37 9.32 -4.41 1.35
C ALA A 37 8.76 -5.80 0.96
N ILE A 38 7.51 -6.10 1.33
CA ILE A 38 6.84 -7.34 0.95
C ILE A 38 6.75 -7.45 -0.58
N THR A 39 6.28 -6.41 -1.26
CA THR A 39 6.18 -6.39 -2.73
C THR A 39 7.53 -6.59 -3.39
N VAL A 40 8.58 -5.91 -2.91
CA VAL A 40 9.95 -6.07 -3.42
C VAL A 40 10.44 -7.49 -3.27
N ILE A 41 10.23 -8.11 -2.09
CA ILE A 41 10.64 -9.49 -1.83
C ILE A 41 9.91 -10.44 -2.79
N VAL A 42 8.59 -10.35 -2.89
CA VAL A 42 7.77 -11.23 -3.75
C VAL A 42 8.20 -11.13 -5.21
N TYR A 43 8.35 -9.92 -5.74
CA TYR A 43 8.79 -9.71 -7.12
C TYR A 43 10.21 -10.22 -7.35
N THR A 44 11.13 -9.93 -6.44
CA THR A 44 12.53 -10.36 -6.57
C THR A 44 12.64 -11.89 -6.53
N SER A 45 11.88 -12.55 -5.65
CA SER A 45 11.78 -14.00 -5.61
C SER A 45 11.24 -14.56 -6.93
N PHE A 46 10.10 -14.05 -7.43
CA PHE A 46 9.51 -14.52 -8.69
C PHE A 46 10.47 -14.37 -9.88
N ILE A 47 11.10 -13.20 -10.02
CA ILE A 47 12.08 -12.94 -11.08
C ILE A 47 13.29 -13.87 -10.95
N SER A 48 13.79 -14.09 -9.72
CA SER A 48 14.92 -14.98 -9.48
C SER A 48 14.61 -16.43 -9.86
N LEU A 49 13.43 -16.94 -9.49
CA LEU A 49 13.02 -18.30 -9.89
C LEU A 49 12.93 -18.43 -11.42
N ILE A 50 12.40 -17.42 -12.13
CA ILE A 50 12.35 -17.43 -13.61
C ILE A 50 13.75 -17.40 -14.22
N ALA A 51 14.67 -16.62 -13.63
CA ALA A 51 16.01 -16.44 -14.16
C ALA A 51 16.87 -17.70 -13.99
N PHE A 52 16.83 -18.33 -12.81
CA PHE A 52 17.73 -19.42 -12.43
C PHE A 52 17.11 -20.82 -12.57
N ASP A 53 15.79 -20.98 -12.46
CA ASP A 53 15.13 -22.29 -12.41
C ASP A 53 14.04 -22.44 -13.50
N LYS A 54 14.45 -22.18 -14.74
CA LYS A 54 13.63 -22.35 -15.96
C LYS A 54 12.94 -23.72 -16.08
N PRO A 55 13.57 -24.89 -15.80
CA PRO A 55 12.90 -26.17 -15.95
C PRO A 55 11.73 -26.34 -14.97
N LEU A 56 11.86 -25.82 -13.74
CA LEU A 56 10.79 -25.85 -12.74
C LEU A 56 9.65 -24.89 -13.14
N MET A 57 9.98 -23.73 -13.71
CA MET A 57 8.97 -22.78 -14.22
C MET A 57 8.24 -23.29 -15.47
N ALA A 58 8.89 -24.08 -16.32
CA ALA A 58 8.32 -24.67 -17.52
C ALA A 58 7.54 -25.96 -17.27
N GLN A 59 7.58 -26.52 -16.05
CA GLN A 59 6.88 -27.75 -15.74
C GLN A 59 5.36 -27.59 -15.92
N PRO A 60 4.73 -28.44 -16.76
CA PRO A 60 3.28 -28.46 -16.90
C PRO A 60 2.63 -29.08 -15.67
N ILE A 61 1.54 -28.48 -15.21
CA ILE A 61 0.73 -29.02 -14.12
C ILE A 61 -0.28 -30.01 -14.72
N ALA A 62 -0.36 -31.21 -14.13
CA ALA A 62 -1.33 -32.26 -14.46
C ALA A 62 -1.37 -32.69 -15.95
N GLY A 63 -0.25 -32.55 -16.67
CA GLY A 63 -0.17 -32.89 -18.10
C GLY A 63 -0.92 -31.94 -19.03
N GLY A 64 -1.41 -30.81 -18.52
CA GLY A 64 -2.08 -29.77 -19.31
C GLY A 64 -1.14 -28.70 -19.84
N ALA A 65 -1.69 -27.72 -20.56
CA ALA A 65 -0.93 -26.59 -21.14
C ALA A 65 -0.51 -25.51 -20.11
N THR A 66 -0.99 -25.60 -18.86
CA THR A 66 -0.71 -24.61 -17.82
C THR A 66 0.59 -24.96 -17.08
N SER A 67 1.57 -24.06 -17.12
CA SER A 67 2.83 -24.23 -16.39
C SER A 67 2.75 -23.69 -14.95
N ILE A 68 3.68 -24.14 -14.11
CA ILE A 68 3.87 -23.62 -12.75
C ILE A 68 4.05 -22.09 -12.75
N ALA A 69 4.76 -21.54 -13.73
CA ALA A 69 4.96 -20.10 -13.87
C ALA A 69 3.64 -19.32 -14.02
N VAL A 70 2.69 -19.86 -14.78
CA VAL A 70 1.37 -19.22 -14.99
C VAL A 70 0.60 -19.17 -13.67
N VAL A 71 0.57 -20.28 -12.93
CA VAL A 71 -0.12 -20.34 -11.63
C VAL A 71 0.52 -19.39 -10.62
N LEU A 72 1.85 -19.37 -10.53
CA LEU A 72 2.56 -18.43 -9.67
C LEU A 72 2.31 -16.97 -10.06
N GLY A 73 2.29 -16.65 -11.36
CA GLY A 73 2.01 -15.31 -11.86
C GLY A 73 0.61 -14.84 -11.48
N VAL A 74 -0.40 -15.72 -11.61
CA VAL A 74 -1.78 -15.41 -11.17
C VAL A 74 -1.84 -15.24 -9.65
N ALA A 75 -1.19 -16.11 -8.88
CA ALA A 75 -1.12 -15.97 -7.43
C ALA A 75 -0.48 -14.64 -7.01
N MET A 76 0.59 -14.22 -7.70
CA MET A 76 1.27 -12.94 -7.47
C MET A 76 0.37 -11.75 -7.81
N LEU A 77 -0.41 -11.83 -8.90
CA LEU A 77 -1.39 -10.81 -9.25
C LEU A 77 -2.45 -10.65 -8.15
N VAL A 78 -3.04 -11.77 -7.71
CA VAL A 78 -4.03 -11.78 -6.62
C VAL A 78 -3.42 -11.21 -5.35
N GLY A 79 -2.19 -11.63 -4.99
CA GLY A 79 -1.47 -11.10 -3.83
C GLY A 79 -1.26 -9.59 -3.90
N THR A 80 -0.94 -9.05 -5.08
CA THR A 80 -0.76 -7.61 -5.29
C THR A 80 -2.07 -6.84 -5.06
N VAL A 81 -3.19 -7.36 -5.59
CA VAL A 81 -4.52 -6.77 -5.36
C VAL A 81 -4.88 -6.80 -3.88
N VAL A 82 -4.62 -7.91 -3.18
CA VAL A 82 -4.87 -8.05 -1.74
C VAL A 82 -4.05 -7.05 -0.93
N ILE A 83 -2.75 -6.90 -1.22
CA ILE A 83 -1.88 -5.92 -0.55
C ILE A 83 -2.44 -4.51 -0.73
N CYS A 84 -2.89 -4.17 -1.95
CA CYS A 84 -3.48 -2.87 -2.24
C CYS A 84 -4.81 -2.65 -1.51
N ALA A 85 -5.68 -3.67 -1.46
CA ALA A 85 -6.95 -3.61 -0.74
C ALA A 85 -6.74 -3.43 0.77
N VAL A 86 -5.81 -4.20 1.36
CA VAL A 86 -5.42 -4.08 2.77
C VAL A 86 -4.85 -2.69 3.05
N TYR A 87 -4.03 -2.17 2.15
CA TYR A 87 -3.50 -0.81 2.24
C TYR A 87 -4.60 0.24 2.30
N VAL A 88 -5.54 0.21 1.35
CA VAL A 88 -6.67 1.17 1.29
C VAL A 88 -7.55 1.05 2.52
N TRP A 89 -7.91 -0.17 2.92
CA TRP A 89 -8.75 -0.40 4.09
C TRP A 89 -8.11 0.14 5.38
N ARG A 90 -6.82 -0.11 5.57
CA ARG A 90 -6.07 0.36 6.75
C ARG A 90 -5.87 1.89 6.75
N ALA A 91 -5.61 2.47 5.58
CA ALA A 91 -5.43 3.90 5.41
C ALA A 91 -6.73 4.66 5.67
N ASN A 92 -7.87 4.15 5.18
CA ASN A 92 -9.18 4.76 5.41
C ASN A 92 -9.62 4.64 6.88
N GLY A 93 -9.47 3.47 7.50
CA GLY A 93 -9.89 3.26 8.90
C GLY A 93 -9.12 4.07 9.95
N SER A 94 -7.89 4.49 9.65
CA SER A 94 -7.08 5.30 10.58
C SER A 94 -7.33 6.81 10.43
N TYR A 95 -7.83 7.24 9.28
CA TYR A 95 -8.09 8.65 8.98
C TYR A 95 -9.45 9.10 9.53
N ASP A 96 -10.52 8.34 9.31
CA ASP A 96 -11.87 8.76 9.71
C ASP A 96 -12.01 9.01 11.21
N ALA A 97 -11.47 8.13 12.06
CA ALA A 97 -11.56 8.29 13.52
C ALA A 97 -10.76 9.49 14.06
N ARG A 98 -9.64 9.85 13.42
CA ARG A 98 -8.77 10.94 13.88
C ARG A 98 -9.16 12.29 13.26
N LEU A 99 -9.73 12.27 12.05
CA LEU A 99 -10.29 13.44 11.39
C LEU A 99 -11.59 13.89 12.06
N ALA A 100 -12.46 12.94 12.47
CA ALA A 100 -13.65 13.24 13.25
C ALA A 100 -13.32 13.96 14.57
N ALA A 101 -12.33 13.44 15.32
CA ALA A 101 -11.90 14.05 16.58
C ALA A 101 -11.27 15.46 16.40
N LEU A 102 -10.63 15.73 15.25
CA LEU A 102 -10.08 17.05 14.95
C LEU A 102 -11.18 18.05 14.56
N LEU A 103 -12.15 17.64 13.74
CA LEU A 103 -13.29 18.50 13.36
C LEU A 103 -14.14 18.89 14.57
N GLU A 104 -14.32 17.98 15.51
CA GLU A 104 -15.06 18.24 16.75
C GLU A 104 -14.30 19.16 17.72
N SER A 105 -12.97 19.23 17.64
CA SER A 105 -12.17 20.15 18.47
C SER A 105 -12.14 21.60 17.96
N ILE A 106 -12.63 21.83 16.73
CA ILE A 106 -12.60 23.15 16.06
C ILE A 106 -14.03 23.69 15.83
N ALA A 107 -15.06 22.87 16.09
CA ALA A 107 -16.47 23.26 16.15
C ALA A 107 -16.83 23.78 17.55
#